data_AF-U7GGU3-F1
#
_entry.id   AF-U7GGU3-F1
#
_cell.length_a   1.000
_cell.length_b   1.000
_cell.length_c   1.000
_cell.angle_alpha   90.00
_cell.angle_beta   90.00
_cell.angle_gamma   90.00
#
_symmetry.space_group_name_H-M   'P 1'
#
loop_
_entity.id
_entity.type
_entity.pdbx_description
1 polymer ?
#
loop_
_entity_poly.entity_id
_entity_poly.type
_entity_poly.pdbx_seq_one_letter_code
_entity_poly.pdbx_strand_id
1 'polypeptide(L)' 'MSQTLEQIAQIVDVTAEDVWIYLQDIQATQMVEFGRLLSASGDEAWWAKGLPSANQTT' A
#
# COMPACT_ATOMS: atom_id res chain seq x y z
N MET A 1 -2.11 -8.12 11.28
CA MET A 1 -0.69 -8.49 11.15
C MET A 1 -0.49 -10.00 11.12
N SER A 2 -1.13 -10.77 12.03
CA SER A 2 -1.08 -12.24 11.99
C SER A 2 -1.52 -12.82 10.65
N GLN A 3 -2.64 -12.33 10.10
CA GLN A 3 -3.14 -12.79 8.81
C GLN A 3 -2.13 -12.59 7.65
N THR A 4 -1.50 -11.41 7.57
CA THR A 4 -0.49 -11.12 6.53
C THR A 4 0.71 -12.05 6.65
N LEU A 5 1.18 -12.30 7.87
CA LEU A 5 2.28 -13.21 8.14
C LEU A 5 1.94 -14.65 7.71
N GLU A 6 0.77 -15.15 8.13
CA GLU A 6 0.28 -16.49 7.79
C GLU A 6 0.15 -16.67 6.27
N GLN A 7 -0.40 -15.66 5.58
CA GLN A 7 -0.53 -15.69 4.12
C GLN A 7 0.82 -15.73 3.41
N ILE A 8 1.78 -14.91 3.84
CA ILE A 8 3.13 -14.90 3.26
C ILE A 8 3.79 -16.27 3.48
N ALA A 9 3.80 -16.76 4.73
CA ALA A 9 4.39 -18.04 5.09
C ALA A 9 3.82 -19.20 4.25
N GLN A 10 2.50 -19.22 4.04
CA GLN A 10 1.83 -20.22 3.20
C GLN A 10 2.21 -20.12 1.72
N ILE A 11 2.26 -18.91 1.15
CA ILE A 11 2.53 -18.71 -0.28
C ILE A 11 3.97 -19.11 -0.63
N VAL A 12 4.93 -18.80 0.24
CA VAL A 12 6.35 -19.05 0.02
C VAL A 12 6.87 -20.35 0.64
N ASP A 13 5.98 -21.15 1.25
CA ASP A 13 6.27 -22.46 1.86
C ASP A 13 7.37 -22.41 2.94
N VAL A 14 7.23 -21.47 3.88
CA VAL A 14 8.11 -21.34 5.06
C VAL A 14 7.28 -21.28 6.35
N THR A 15 7.94 -21.33 7.50
CA THR A 15 7.24 -21.19 8.78
C THR A 15 7.02 -19.72 9.15
N ALA A 16 6.10 -19.47 10.08
CA ALA A 16 5.83 -18.13 10.62
C ALA A 16 7.08 -17.47 11.23
N GLU A 17 7.98 -18.26 11.80
CA GLU A 17 9.20 -17.79 12.46
C GLU A 17 10.25 -17.26 11.46
N ASP A 18 10.15 -17.70 10.20
CA ASP A 18 11.02 -17.27 9.10
C ASP A 18 10.59 -15.91 8.50
N VAL A 19 9.42 -15.38 8.88
CA VAL A 19 8.83 -14.17 8.28
C VAL A 19 8.77 -13.02 9.28
N TRP A 20 9.54 -11.96 9.01
CA TRP A 20 9.63 -10.79 9.88
C TRP A 20 9.03 -9.58 9.17
N ILE A 21 8.08 -8.90 9.81
CA ILE A 21 7.36 -7.77 9.23
C ILE A 21 7.62 -6.51 10.04
N TYR A 22 8.12 -5.47 9.38
CA TYR A 22 8.22 -4.12 9.90
C TYR A 22 7.20 -3.23 9.19
N LEU A 23 6.36 -2.55 9.96
CA LEU A 23 5.42 -1.57 9.43
C LEU A 23 5.84 -0.18 9.89
N GLN A 24 6.00 0.73 8.94
CA GLN A 24 6.23 2.14 9.20
C GLN A 24 5.06 2.94 8.66
N ASP A 25 4.47 3.77 9.52
CA ASP A 25 3.44 4.73 9.15
C ASP A 25 4.11 6.05 8.74
N ILE A 26 3.73 6.57 7.58
CA ILE A 26 4.25 7.81 7.00
C ILE A 26 3.04 8.65 6.59
N GLN A 27 3.08 9.96 6.88
CA GLN A 27 1.98 10.84 6.50
C GLN A 27 1.85 10.90 4.97
N ALA A 28 0.62 10.80 4.46
CA ALA A 28 0.36 10.82 3.02
C ALA A 28 0.93 12.05 2.30
N THR A 29 0.95 13.21 2.97
CA THR A 29 1.53 14.46 2.45
C THR A 29 3.05 14.42 2.29
N GLN A 30 3.71 13.36 2.76
CA GLN A 30 5.14 13.10 2.56
C GLN A 30 5.39 12.03 1.50
N MET A 31 4.34 11.50 0.86
CA MET A 31 4.40 10.45 -0.15
C MET A 31 4.00 11.00 -1.52
N VAL A 32 4.76 10.64 -2.56
CA VAL A 32 4.46 10.99 -3.96
C VAL A 32 4.26 9.72 -4.75
N GLU A 33 3.09 9.57 -5.35
CA GLU A 33 2.76 8.49 -6.28
C GLU A 33 2.22 9.06 -7.58
N PHE A 34 2.61 8.46 -8.72
CA PHE A 34 2.24 8.96 -10.06
C PHE A 34 2.53 10.47 -10.26
N GLY A 35 3.60 10.96 -9.64
CA GLY A 35 4.02 12.37 -9.71
C GLY A 35 3.16 13.34 -8.91
N ARG A 36 2.30 12.85 -7.99
CA ARG A 36 1.42 13.67 -7.16
C ARG A 36 1.52 13.27 -5.69
N LEU A 37 1.36 14.23 -4.79
CA LEU A 37 1.24 13.94 -3.36
C LEU A 37 0.00 13.08 -3.11
N LEU A 38 0.11 12.07 -2.25
CA LEU A 38 -1.04 11.32 -1.79
C LEU A 38 -1.98 12.19 -0.95
N SER A 39 -3.29 11.95 -1.07
CA SER A 39 -4.29 12.50 -0.17
C SER A 39 -4.38 11.68 1.12
N ALA A 40 -5.18 12.14 2.08
CA ALA A 40 -5.52 11.32 3.23
C ALA A 40 -6.19 10.00 2.79
N SER A 41 -6.07 8.96 3.61
CA SER A 41 -6.80 7.72 3.41
C SER A 41 -8.31 7.99 3.43
N GLY A 42 -9.03 7.40 2.48
CA GLY A 42 -10.47 7.63 2.24
C GLY A 42 -10.77 8.62 1.11
N ASP A 43 -9.78 9.40 0.66
CA ASP A 43 -9.93 10.38 -0.43
C ASP A 43 -9.48 9.85 -1.80
N GLU A 44 -9.31 8.53 -1.96
CA GLU A 44 -8.70 7.90 -3.13
C GLU A 44 -9.47 8.26 -4.42
N ALA A 45 -10.80 8.25 -4.37
CA ALA A 45 -11.64 8.60 -5.51
C ALA A 45 -11.50 10.07 -5.94
N TRP A 46 -11.23 10.98 -5.01
CA TRP A 46 -10.97 12.38 -5.32
C TRP A 46 -9.55 12.56 -5.88
N TRP A 47 -8.57 11.93 -5.24
CA TRP A 47 -7.18 11.99 -5.66
C TRP A 47 -6.97 11.42 -7.08
N ALA A 48 -7.63 10.30 -7.38
CA ALA A 48 -7.58 9.65 -8.70
C ALA A 48 -8.12 10.53 -9.83
N LYS A 49 -9.15 11.37 -9.59
CA LYS A 49 -9.67 12.32 -10.59
C LYS A 49 -8.61 13.32 -11.06
N GLY A 50 -7.58 13.57 -10.25
CA GLY A 50 -6.47 14.43 -10.62
C GLY A 50 -5.41 13.74 -11.48
N LEU A 51 -5.40 12.40 -11.56
CA LEU A 51 -4.44 11.69 -12.39
C LEU A 51 -4.71 11.93 -13.88
N PRO A 52 -3.70 11.83 -14.76
CA PRO A 52 -3.93 11.76 -16.20
C PRO A 52 -4.85 10.58 -16.53
N SER A 53 -5.68 10.70 -17.57
CA SER A 53 -6.68 9.66 -17.92
C SER A 53 -6.09 8.26 -18.12
N ALA A 54 -4.84 8.14 -18.57
CA ALA A 54 -4.14 6.87 -18.71
C ALA A 54 -3.93 6.12 -17.36
N ASN A 55 -3.99 6.85 -16.25
CA ASN A 55 -3.73 6.35 -14.90
C ASN A 55 -5.00 6.30 -14.03
N GLN A 56 -6.19 6.57 -14.57
CA GLN A 56 -7.45 6.64 -13.81
C GLN A 56 -8.20 5.30 -13.68
N THR A 57 -7.75 4.23 -14.35
CA THR A 57 -8.49 2.96 -14.49
C THR A 57 -7.80 1.73 -13.89
N THR A 58 -6.96 1.90 -12.88
CA THR A 58 -6.35 0.74 -12.18
C THR A 58 -7.13 0.39 -10.93
#